data_AF-A0A3D2SXH7-F1
#
_entry.id   AF-A0A3D2SXH7-F1
#
_cell.length_a   1.000
_cell.length_b   1.000
_cell.length_c   1.000
_cell.angle_alpha   90.00
_cell.angle_beta   90.00
_cell.angle_gamma   90.00
#
_symmetry.space_group_name_H-M   'P 1'
#
loop_
_entity.id
_entity.type
_entity.pdbx_description
1 polymer ?
#
loop_
_entity_poly.entity_id
_entity_poly.type
_entity_poly.pdbx_seq_one_letter_code
_entity_poly.pdbx_strand_id
1 'polypeptide(L)'
;MLADSCESATRAMQEPTVLRLQDLIDTVVDGKIADGQLQEAPLTLREVADVKAEFVKILSGVMHRRIEYPATRHLTDTIDSKDDSSTLDGPAEKKGLAEGSSG
;
A
#
# COMPACT_ATOMS: atom_id res chain seq x y z
N MET A 1 -23.68 -17.47 -12.06
CA MET A 1 -24.28 -16.70 -10.94
C MET A 1 -23.34 -16.53 -9.75
N LEU A 2 -22.76 -17.58 -9.14
CA LEU A 2 -21.92 -17.42 -7.93
C LEU A 2 -20.74 -16.44 -8.13
N ALA A 3 -19.90 -16.67 -9.15
CA ALA A 3 -18.75 -15.83 -9.45
C ALA A 3 -19.15 -14.38 -9.74
N ASP A 4 -20.16 -14.17 -10.58
CA ASP A 4 -20.70 -12.85 -10.94
C ASP A 4 -21.25 -12.08 -9.71
N SER A 5 -21.98 -12.76 -8.82
CA SER A 5 -22.46 -12.17 -7.57
C SER A 5 -21.31 -11.81 -6.64
N CYS A 6 -20.30 -12.67 -6.53
CA CYS A 6 -19.12 -12.37 -5.71
C CYS A 6 -18.31 -11.22 -6.29
N GLU A 7 -18.01 -11.21 -7.59
CA GLU A 7 -17.31 -10.11 -8.27
C GLU A 7 -18.06 -8.79 -8.07
N SER A 8 -19.37 -8.77 -8.34
CA SER A 8 -20.19 -7.57 -8.19
C SER A 8 -20.19 -7.05 -6.75
N ALA A 9 -20.32 -7.94 -5.76
CA ALA A 9 -20.28 -7.57 -4.36
C ALA A 9 -18.90 -7.03 -3.95
N THR A 10 -17.82 -7.67 -4.42
CA THR A 10 -16.45 -7.23 -4.13
C THR A 10 -16.13 -5.87 -4.74
N ARG A 11 -16.63 -5.58 -5.94
CA ARG A 11 -16.49 -4.27 -6.59
C ARG A 11 -17.14 -3.13 -5.80
N ALA A 12 -18.17 -3.42 -5.00
CA ALA A 12 -18.83 -2.45 -4.13
C ALA A 12 -18.11 -2.25 -2.77
N MET A 13 -17.09 -3.06 -2.45
CA MET A 13 -16.34 -2.97 -1.20
C MET A 13 -15.34 -1.80 -1.24
N GLN A 14 -15.40 -0.90 -0.25
CA GLN A 14 -14.51 0.27 -0.16
C GLN A 14 -13.09 -0.09 0.30
N GLU A 15 -12.96 -1.01 1.26
CA GLU A 15 -11.66 -1.39 1.83
C GLU A 15 -11.44 -2.90 1.68
N PRO A 16 -10.87 -3.34 0.55
CA PRO A 16 -10.61 -4.75 0.31
C PRO A 16 -9.47 -5.25 1.18
N THR A 17 -9.81 -5.99 2.24
CA THR A 17 -8.86 -6.85 2.96
C THR A 17 -9.21 -8.29 2.69
N VAL A 18 -8.24 -9.20 2.78
CA VAL A 18 -8.47 -10.64 2.54
C VAL A 18 -9.54 -11.20 3.47
N LEU A 19 -9.53 -10.79 4.75
CA LEU A 19 -10.52 -11.23 5.74
C LEU A 19 -11.94 -10.76 5.35
N ARG A 20 -12.11 -9.47 5.04
CA ARG A 20 -13.43 -8.94 4.65
C ARG A 20 -13.92 -9.51 3.33
N LEU A 21 -13.00 -9.81 2.41
CA LEU A 21 -13.30 -10.49 1.15
C LEU A 21 -13.84 -11.91 1.42
N GLN A 22 -13.22 -12.64 2.33
CA GLN A 22 -13.66 -13.97 2.72
C GLN A 22 -15.05 -13.93 3.35
N ASP A 23 -15.27 -13.05 4.34
CA ASP A 23 -16.58 -12.88 4.99
C ASP A 23 -17.68 -12.51 3.98
N LEU A 24 -17.36 -11.64 3.01
CA LEU A 24 -18.29 -11.25 1.96
C LEU A 24 -18.66 -12.44 1.06
N ILE A 25 -17.67 -13.21 0.62
CA ILE A 25 -17.88 -14.39 -0.22
C ILE A 25 -18.73 -15.43 0.54
N ASP A 26 -18.43 -15.67 1.81
CA ASP A 26 -19.22 -16.57 2.65
C ASP A 26 -20.67 -16.11 2.73
N THR A 27 -20.90 -14.83 3.05
CA THR A 27 -22.26 -14.24 3.12
C THR A 27 -23.03 -14.43 1.82
N VAL A 28 -22.41 -14.15 0.67
CA VAL A 28 -23.07 -14.23 -0.65
C VAL A 28 -23.39 -15.68 -1.01
N VAL A 29 -22.45 -16.60 -0.81
CA VAL A 29 -22.62 -18.02 -1.18
C VAL A 29 -23.60 -18.71 -0.24
N ASP A 30 -23.50 -18.47 1.06
CA ASP A 30 -24.38 -19.08 2.06
C ASP A 30 -25.81 -18.57 1.93
N GLY A 31 -26.01 -17.29 1.60
CA GLY A 31 -27.34 -16.76 1.26
C GLY A 31 -27.97 -17.50 0.09
N LYS A 32 -27.20 -17.79 -0.98
CA LYS A 32 -27.70 -18.54 -2.14
C LYS A 32 -28.02 -20.00 -1.83
N ILE A 33 -27.25 -20.62 -0.94
CA ILE A 33 -27.53 -21.98 -0.43
C ILE A 33 -28.82 -21.98 0.38
N ALA A 34 -28.97 -21.01 1.30
CA ALA A 34 -30.17 -20.87 2.13
C ALA A 34 -31.43 -20.62 1.30
N ASP A 35 -31.31 -19.84 0.21
CA ASP A 35 -32.38 -19.59 -0.76
C ASP A 35 -32.70 -20.82 -1.63
N GLY A 36 -31.94 -21.91 -1.52
CA GLY A 36 -32.13 -23.13 -2.30
C GLY A 36 -31.70 -23.01 -3.77
N GLN A 37 -30.90 -22.01 -4.14
CA GLN A 37 -30.48 -21.78 -5.54
C GLN A 37 -29.54 -22.88 -6.07
N LEU A 38 -29.00 -23.72 -5.20
CA LEU A 38 -28.09 -24.82 -5.54
C LEU A 38 -28.70 -26.21 -5.31
N GLN A 39 -30.01 -26.32 -5.03
CA GLN A 39 -30.63 -27.61 -4.66
C GLN A 39 -30.55 -28.70 -5.73
N GLU A 40 -30.53 -28.32 -7.00
CA GLU A 40 -30.42 -29.25 -8.13
C GLU A 40 -28.98 -29.37 -8.68
N ALA A 41 -28.02 -28.67 -8.07
CA ALA A 41 -26.63 -28.76 -8.47
C ALA A 41 -25.98 -29.99 -7.80
N PRO A 42 -25.25 -30.84 -8.54
CA PRO A 42 -24.53 -31.97 -7.96
C PRO A 42 -23.22 -31.50 -7.31
N LEU A 43 -23.32 -30.62 -6.31
CA LEU A 43 -22.19 -30.07 -5.57
C LEU A 43 -22.22 -30.55 -4.13
N THR A 44 -21.08 -31.02 -3.66
CA THR A 44 -20.84 -31.30 -2.25
C THR A 44 -20.49 -30.02 -1.48
N LEU A 45 -20.72 -30.03 -0.16
CA LEU A 45 -20.28 -28.91 0.70
C LEU A 45 -18.77 -28.68 0.65
N ARG A 46 -17.99 -29.74 0.38
CA ARG A 46 -16.54 -29.63 0.21
C ARG A 46 -16.19 -28.84 -1.06
N GLU A 47 -16.82 -29.16 -2.18
CA GLU A 47 -16.61 -28.42 -3.44
C GLU A 47 -17.05 -26.97 -3.32
N VAL A 48 -18.13 -26.68 -2.58
CA VAL A 48 -18.53 -25.30 -2.27
C VAL A 48 -17.44 -24.57 -1.49
N ALA A 49 -16.83 -25.21 -0.49
CA ALA A 49 -15.73 -24.61 0.27
C ALA A 49 -14.49 -24.36 -0.62
N ASP A 50 -14.16 -25.30 -1.51
CA ASP A 50 -13.06 -25.15 -2.46
C ASP A 50 -13.32 -24.00 -3.45
N VAL A 51 -14.56 -23.85 -3.93
CA VAL A 51 -15.00 -22.72 -4.78
C VAL A 51 -14.87 -21.38 -4.05
N LYS A 52 -15.33 -21.29 -2.79
CA LYS A 52 -15.19 -20.08 -1.96
C LYS A 52 -13.71 -19.68 -1.81
N ALA A 53 -12.84 -20.65 -1.53
CA ALA A 53 -11.40 -20.41 -1.39
C ALA A 53 -10.78 -19.89 -2.70
N GLU A 54 -11.16 -20.46 -3.85
CA GLU A 54 -10.64 -20.00 -5.14
C GLU A 54 -11.14 -18.60 -5.50
N PHE A 55 -12.38 -18.23 -5.13
CA PHE A 55 -12.86 -16.85 -5.27
C PHE A 55 -12.05 -15.85 -4.44
N VAL A 56 -11.73 -16.16 -3.18
CA VAL A 56 -10.88 -15.29 -2.35
C VAL A 56 -9.53 -15.07 -3.03
N LYS A 57 -8.91 -16.14 -3.53
CA LYS A 57 -7.61 -16.10 -4.21
C LYS A 57 -7.65 -15.28 -5.50
N ILE A 58 -8.65 -15.47 -6.35
CA ILE A 58 -8.77 -14.73 -7.61
C ILE A 58 -9.09 -13.25 -7.35
N LEU A 59 -10.10 -12.97 -6.53
CA LEU A 59 -10.60 -11.62 -6.30
C LEU A 59 -9.61 -10.78 -5.49
N SER A 60 -8.85 -11.38 -4.57
CA SER A 60 -7.76 -10.66 -3.88
C SER A 60 -6.68 -10.17 -4.86
N GLY A 61 -6.37 -10.91 -5.92
CA GLY A 61 -5.44 -10.48 -6.97
C GLY A 61 -5.98 -9.33 -7.84
N VAL A 62 -7.30 -9.28 -8.05
CA VAL A 62 -7.94 -8.24 -8.87
C VAL A 62 -8.05 -6.90 -8.12
N MET A 63 -8.32 -6.94 -6.81
CA MET A 63 -8.58 -5.73 -6.01
C MET A 63 -7.33 -4.85 -5.76
N HIS A 64 -6.10 -5.35 -5.99
CA HIS A 64 -4.86 -4.59 -5.80
C HIS A 64 -4.42 -3.77 -7.04
N ARG A 65 -5.32 -3.51 -8.00
CA ARG A 65 -4.96 -2.72 -9.20
C ARG A 65 -4.98 -1.22 -8.94
N ARG A 66 -3.92 -0.70 -8.32
CA ARG A 66 -3.10 0.44 -8.79
C ARG A 66 -1.74 0.36 -8.12
N ILE A 67 -0.72 -0.04 -8.87
CA ILE A 67 0.67 0.13 -8.43
C ILE A 67 0.93 1.65 -8.48
N GLU A 68 1.12 2.28 -7.33
CA GLU A 68 1.73 3.61 -7.27
C GLU A 68 3.15 3.48 -7.81
N TYR A 69 3.44 4.23 -8.87
CA TYR A 69 4.82 4.35 -9.33
C TYR A 69 5.64 4.96 -8.18
N PRO A 70 6.78 4.36 -7.79
CA PRO A 70 7.65 4.99 -6.82
C PRO A 70 8.02 6.38 -7.36
N ALA A 71 7.72 7.42 -6.58
CA ALA A 71 8.08 8.78 -6.92
C ALA A 71 9.58 8.81 -7.20
N THR A 72 9.96 9.09 -8.44
CA THR A 72 11.35 9.27 -8.85
C THR A 72 11.95 10.32 -7.93
N ARG A 73 12.83 9.93 -7.00
CA ARG A 73 13.68 10.90 -6.31
C ARG A 73 14.44 11.64 -7.41
N HIS A 74 14.17 12.92 -7.57
CA HIS A 74 14.92 13.76 -8.49
C HIS A 74 16.39 13.73 -8.08
N LEU A 75 17.27 13.22 -8.94
CA LEU A 75 18.72 13.14 -8.72
C LEU A 75 19.40 14.53 -8.61
N THR A 76 18.63 15.63 -8.66
CA THR A 76 19.14 17.00 -8.69
C THR A 76 19.19 17.68 -7.33
N ASP A 77 18.64 17.06 -6.28
CA ASP A 77 18.82 17.59 -4.92
C ASP A 77 20.15 17.09 -4.35
N THR A 78 21.07 18.03 -4.12
CA THR A 78 22.44 17.91 -3.58
C THR A 78 23.56 17.68 -4.60
N ILE A 79 23.99 18.78 -5.22
CA ILE A 79 25.42 19.06 -5.33
C ILE A 79 25.65 20.39 -4.59
N ASP A 80 25.66 20.32 -3.26
CA ASP A 80 26.28 21.38 -2.45
C ASP A 80 27.79 21.12 -2.51
N SER A 81 28.41 21.52 -3.61
CA SER A 81 29.86 21.59 -3.70
C SER A 81 30.32 22.75 -2.81
N LYS A 82 30.62 22.45 -1.55
CA LYS A 82 31.69 23.13 -0.84
C LYS A 82 33.00 22.81 -1.56
N ASP A 83 33.32 23.60 -2.56
CA ASP A 83 34.67 23.66 -3.12
C ASP A 83 35.40 24.84 -2.48
N ASP A 84 36.40 24.47 -1.71
CA ASP A 84 37.38 25.31 -1.04
C ASP A 84 38.47 25.67 -2.06
N SER A 85 38.58 26.94 -2.48
CA SER A 85 39.86 27.50 -2.95
C SER A 85 39.88 29.04 -3.13
N SER A 86 40.63 29.70 -2.24
CA SER A 86 41.58 30.81 -2.45
C SER A 86 41.23 32.07 -3.29
N THR A 87 41.32 33.26 -2.66
CA THR A 87 42.23 34.43 -2.96
C THR A 87 41.71 35.72 -2.28
N LEU A 88 42.35 36.19 -1.20
CA LEU A 88 43.28 37.35 -1.11
C LEU A 88 42.69 38.70 -1.60
N ASP A 89 42.46 39.67 -0.70
CA ASP A 89 43.32 40.87 -0.50
C ASP A 89 42.75 41.89 0.54
N GLY A 90 43.61 42.45 1.39
CA GLY A 90 43.50 43.83 1.89
C GLY A 90 42.98 44.09 3.33
N PRO A 91 43.50 45.11 4.06
CA PRO A 91 43.81 45.01 5.49
C PRO A 91 43.05 45.99 6.41
N ALA A 92 42.89 45.67 7.70
CA ALA A 92 42.61 46.66 8.76
C ALA A 92 43.03 46.17 10.15
N GLU A 93 44.30 46.39 10.48
CA GLU A 93 44.75 47.20 11.62
C GLU A 93 44.01 47.16 13.00
N LYS A 94 44.84 46.92 14.03
CA LYS A 94 44.90 47.43 15.43
C LYS A 94 44.12 46.72 16.58
N LYS A 95 44.86 45.81 17.23
CA LYS A 95 45.32 45.86 18.65
C LYS A 95 44.26 46.03 19.76
N GLY A 96 43.88 44.92 20.40
CA GLY A 96 43.32 44.88 21.75
C GLY A 96 44.10 43.88 22.61
N LEU A 97 45.06 44.38 23.40
CA LEU A 97 45.82 43.63 24.39
C LEU A 97 45.36 44.08 25.78
N ALA A 98 44.80 43.17 26.58
CA ALA A 98 44.96 43.15 28.04
C ALA A 98 44.34 41.86 28.59
N GLU A 99 45.19 40.88 28.86
CA GLU A 99 44.89 39.74 29.73
C GLU A 99 44.79 40.25 31.18
N GLY A 100 43.65 39.97 31.83
CA GLY A 100 43.50 40.09 33.27
C GLY A 100 44.05 38.85 33.95
N SER A 101 45.26 38.96 34.48
CA SER A 101 45.90 37.99 35.37
C SER A 101 45.50 38.26 36.82
N SER A 102 45.17 37.17 37.52
CA SER A 102 45.40 36.90 38.95
C SER A 102 44.65 37.73 40.01
N GLY A 103 44.10 36.99 40.97
CA GLY A 103 43.56 37.48 42.24
C GLY A 103 42.70 36.44 42.91
#